data_AF-A0A7W2F6J4-F1
#
_entry.id   AF-A0A7W2F6J4-F1
#
_cell.length_a   1.000
_cell.length_b   1.000
_cell.length_c   1.000
_cell.angle_alpha   90.00
_cell.angle_beta   90.00
_cell.angle_gamma   90.00
#
_symmetry.space_group_name_H-M   'P 1'
#
loop_
_entity.id
_entity.type
_entity.pdbx_description
1 polymer ?
#
loop_
_entity_poly.entity_id
_entity_poly.type
_entity_poly.pdbx_seq_one_letter_code
_entity_poly.pdbx_strand_id
1 'polypeptide(L)'
;MATPPNNGLAKAKWLKKVQWDENGLVPVIAQEAGSNDVLMFAWMNREALARTVELGEAVYWSRSRKKLWHKGEESGHVQKVLEIRLDCDEDVVLLKIEQAGGIACHTGRHSCFFQKFEGDALEGDWQVAEPVLKDPATIYPEPAKTAPKAVAKTTKTKPT
;
A
#
# COMPACT_ATOMS: atom_id res chain seq x y z
N MET A 1 -7.27 -10.98 -14.81
CA MET A 1 -6.11 -11.88 -14.62
C MET A 1 -4.87 -11.00 -14.64
N ALA A 2 -4.12 -10.91 -13.55
CA ALA A 2 -2.88 -10.13 -13.54
C ALA A 2 -1.92 -10.73 -14.57
N THR A 3 -1.52 -9.92 -15.55
CA THR A 3 -0.53 -10.32 -16.56
C THR A 3 0.71 -10.87 -15.83
N PRO A 4 1.22 -12.06 -16.21
CA PRO A 4 2.41 -12.62 -15.59
C PRO A 4 3.56 -11.60 -15.64
N PRO A 5 4.41 -11.55 -14.60
CA PRO A 5 5.46 -10.55 -14.54
C PRO A 5 6.36 -10.67 -15.77
N ASN A 6 6.44 -9.58 -16.54
CA ASN A 6 7.36 -9.49 -17.64
C ASN A 6 8.78 -9.40 -17.03
N ASN A 7 9.48 -10.54 -16.96
CA ASN A 7 10.81 -10.67 -16.38
C ASN A 7 11.86 -9.71 -16.99
N GLY A 8 11.55 -9.11 -18.15
CA GLY A 8 12.37 -8.05 -18.75
C GLY A 8 12.28 -6.71 -18.01
N LEU A 9 11.13 -6.35 -17.46
CA LEU A 9 10.91 -5.04 -16.80
C LEU A 9 11.78 -4.89 -15.54
N ALA A 10 11.86 -5.93 -14.71
CA ALA A 10 12.68 -5.92 -13.50
C ALA A 10 14.20 -5.84 -13.78
N LYS A 11 14.62 -6.06 -15.03
CA LYS A 11 16.03 -5.99 -15.48
C LYS A 11 16.35 -4.70 -16.25
N ALA A 12 15.40 -3.78 -16.36
CA ALA A 12 15.57 -2.55 -17.12
C ALA A 12 16.78 -1.72 -16.61
N LYS A 13 17.54 -1.13 -17.54
CA LYS A 13 18.78 -0.39 -17.23
C LYS A 13 18.57 0.72 -16.21
N TRP A 14 17.44 1.42 -16.24
CA TRP A 14 17.15 2.54 -15.34
C TRP A 14 17.02 2.11 -13.87
N LEU A 15 16.56 0.89 -13.58
CA LEU A 15 16.48 0.35 -12.21
C LEU A 15 17.86 0.14 -11.56
N LYS A 16 18.94 0.20 -12.35
CA LYS A 16 20.31 0.12 -11.82
C LYS A 16 20.80 1.42 -11.20
N LYS A 17 20.11 2.55 -11.48
CA LYS A 17 20.42 3.85 -10.87
C LYS A 17 19.90 3.93 -9.43
N VAL A 18 18.80 3.24 -9.13
CA VAL A 18 18.27 3.18 -7.76
C VAL A 18 19.25 2.39 -6.89
N GLN A 19 19.58 2.94 -5.73
CA GLN A 19 20.30 2.27 -4.67
C GLN A 19 19.31 1.48 -3.82
N TRP A 20 19.52 0.17 -3.80
CA TRP A 20 18.67 -0.77 -3.09
C TRP A 20 19.36 -1.17 -1.79
N ASP A 21 18.59 -1.32 -0.73
CA ASP A 21 19.09 -1.86 0.52
C ASP A 21 19.54 -3.33 0.37
N GLU A 22 20.11 -3.89 1.44
CA GLU A 22 20.54 -5.29 1.52
C GLU A 22 19.41 -6.31 1.25
N ASN A 23 18.15 -5.90 1.39
CA ASN A 23 16.97 -6.73 1.13
C ASN A 23 16.42 -6.55 -0.31
N GLY A 24 17.08 -5.73 -1.13
CA GLY A 24 16.63 -5.39 -2.48
C GLY A 24 15.41 -4.47 -2.51
N LEU A 25 15.26 -3.63 -1.48
CA LEU A 25 14.16 -2.69 -1.30
C LEU A 25 14.64 -1.23 -1.37
N VAL A 26 13.72 -0.34 -1.73
CA VAL A 26 13.90 1.11 -1.68
C VAL A 26 12.73 1.74 -0.92
N PRO A 27 12.97 2.68 0.02
CA PRO A 27 11.90 3.49 0.62
C PRO A 27 11.21 4.36 -0.43
N VAL A 28 9.90 4.51 -0.28
CA VAL A 28 9.08 5.32 -1.17
C VAL A 28 8.13 6.23 -0.37
N ILE A 29 8.13 7.51 -0.73
CA ILE A 29 7.21 8.51 -0.22
C ILE A 29 6.14 8.79 -1.27
N ALA A 30 4.86 8.70 -0.91
CA ALA A 30 3.76 9.14 -1.74
C ALA A 30 3.29 10.52 -1.27
N GLN A 31 3.42 11.52 -2.14
CA GLN A 31 3.01 12.90 -1.89
C GLN A 31 1.90 13.30 -2.86
N GLU A 32 0.83 13.88 -2.35
CA GLU A 32 -0.26 14.37 -3.18
C GLU A 32 0.21 15.57 -4.03
N ALA A 33 -0.25 15.63 -5.27
CA ALA A 33 0.09 16.74 -6.16
C ALA A 33 -0.68 18.03 -5.86
N GLY A 34 -1.95 17.92 -5.42
CA GLY A 34 -2.81 19.07 -5.14
C GLY A 34 -2.45 19.81 -3.86
N SER A 35 -2.43 19.11 -2.73
CA SER A 35 -2.12 19.68 -1.40
C SER A 35 -0.62 19.81 -1.12
N ASN A 36 0.20 18.97 -1.75
CA ASN A 36 1.59 18.68 -1.35
C ASN A 36 1.74 17.93 -0.03
N ASP A 37 0.66 17.39 0.53
CA ASP A 37 0.72 16.55 1.72
C ASP A 37 1.45 15.24 1.43
N VAL A 38 2.29 14.83 2.36
CA VAL A 38 2.84 13.48 2.35
C VAL A 38 1.76 12.54 2.88
N LEU A 39 1.32 11.61 2.04
CA LEU A 39 0.21 10.73 2.38
C LEU A 39 0.67 9.44 3.05
N MET A 40 1.79 8.86 2.58
CA MET A 40 2.30 7.62 3.16
C MET A 40 3.77 7.35 2.81
N PHE A 41 4.35 6.47 3.62
CA PHE A 41 5.63 5.81 3.39
C PHE A 41 5.42 4.32 3.11
N ALA A 42 6.17 3.75 2.18
CA ALA A 42 6.19 2.33 1.89
C ALA A 42 7.55 1.87 1.38
N TRP A 43 7.64 0.60 0.99
CA TRP A 43 8.79 0.01 0.34
C TRP A 43 8.42 -0.45 -1.06
N MET A 44 9.36 -0.39 -1.98
CA MET A 44 9.28 -1.07 -3.28
C MET A 44 10.47 -1.99 -3.43
N ASN A 45 10.26 -3.17 -4.01
CA ASN A 45 11.34 -3.92 -4.64
C ASN A 45 11.42 -3.53 -6.13
N ARG A 46 12.39 -4.09 -6.87
CA ARG A 46 12.57 -3.81 -8.30
C ARG A 46 11.29 -4.04 -9.12
N GLU A 47 10.55 -5.11 -8.82
CA GLU A 47 9.32 -5.44 -9.53
C GLU A 47 8.20 -4.44 -9.23
N ALA A 48 8.02 -4.04 -7.97
CA ALA A 48 7.03 -3.06 -7.55
C ALA A 48 7.24 -1.70 -8.24
N LEU A 49 8.49 -1.21 -8.28
CA LEU A 49 8.81 0.04 -8.96
C LEU A 49 8.62 -0.09 -10.49
N ALA A 50 9.03 -1.21 -11.09
CA ALA A 50 8.80 -1.45 -12.52
C ALA A 50 7.31 -1.49 -12.87
N ARG A 51 6.49 -2.14 -12.04
CA ARG A 51 5.04 -2.21 -12.21
C ARG A 51 4.38 -0.86 -12.01
N THR A 52 4.89 -0.05 -11.09
CA THR A 52 4.42 1.33 -10.90
C THR A 52 4.62 2.15 -12.17
N VAL A 53 5.80 2.04 -12.81
CA VAL A 53 6.07 2.68 -14.10
C VAL A 53 5.18 2.15 -15.22
N GLU A 54 4.96 0.83 -15.27
CA GLU A 54 4.14 0.18 -16.31
C GLU A 54 2.65 0.56 -16.21
N LEU A 55 2.10 0.58 -14.99
CA LEU A 55 0.67 0.79 -14.74
C LEU A 55 0.31 2.27 -14.64
N GLY A 56 1.26 3.14 -14.28
CA GLY A 56 0.96 4.53 -13.88
C GLY A 56 0.21 4.62 -12.56
N GLU A 57 0.24 3.55 -11.74
CA GLU A 57 -0.44 3.43 -10.45
C GLU A 57 0.52 2.84 -9.41
N ALA A 58 0.42 3.27 -8.16
CA ALA A 58 1.39 2.87 -7.14
C ALA A 58 1.28 1.40 -6.74
N VAL A 59 2.34 0.63 -7.00
CA VAL A 59 2.50 -0.76 -6.56
C VAL A 59 3.65 -0.83 -5.57
N TYR A 60 3.36 -1.28 -4.35
CA TYR A 60 4.32 -1.41 -3.26
C TYR A 60 4.75 -2.86 -3.01
N TRP A 61 5.78 -3.03 -2.20
CA TRP A 61 6.19 -4.31 -1.63
C TRP A 61 5.83 -4.35 -0.14
N SER A 62 5.00 -5.33 0.25
CA SER A 62 4.66 -5.56 1.66
C SER A 62 5.72 -6.46 2.30
N ARG A 63 6.57 -5.90 3.16
CA ARG A 63 7.63 -6.65 3.87
C ARG A 63 7.09 -7.80 4.73
N SER A 64 5.97 -7.57 5.41
CA SER A 64 5.33 -8.57 6.27
C SER A 64 4.69 -9.72 5.48
N ARG A 65 4.02 -9.39 4.37
CA ARG A 65 3.33 -10.37 3.51
C ARG A 65 4.24 -10.97 2.43
N LYS A 66 5.45 -10.42 2.25
CA LYS A 66 6.43 -10.77 1.21
C LYS A 66 5.80 -10.88 -0.18
N LYS A 67 4.97 -9.89 -0.53
CA LYS A 67 4.26 -9.84 -1.82
C LYS A 67 4.07 -8.42 -2.31
N LEU A 68 3.86 -8.28 -3.61
CA LEU A 68 3.38 -7.05 -4.23
C LEU A 68 2.02 -6.65 -3.64
N TRP A 69 1.80 -5.35 -3.56
CA TRP A 69 0.57 -4.74 -3.12
C TRP A 69 0.23 -3.57 -4.02
N HIS A 70 -0.74 -3.76 -4.90
CA HIS A 70 -1.28 -2.68 -5.70
C HIS A 70 -2.19 -1.82 -4.81
N LYS A 71 -1.80 -0.57 -4.56
CA LYS A 71 -2.51 0.29 -3.61
C LYS A 71 -3.92 0.55 -4.09
N GLY A 72 -4.90 0.22 -3.26
CA GLY A 72 -6.32 0.43 -3.57
C GLY A 72 -6.96 -0.68 -4.41
N GLU A 73 -6.26 -1.77 -4.75
CA GLU A 73 -6.83 -2.89 -5.52
C GLU A 73 -8.11 -3.47 -4.88
N GLU A 74 -8.15 -3.53 -3.54
CA GLU A 74 -9.31 -4.03 -2.79
C GLU A 74 -10.29 -2.92 -2.37
N SER A 75 -9.80 -1.70 -2.10
CA SER A 75 -10.60 -0.60 -1.53
C SER A 75 -11.09 0.43 -2.54
N GLY A 76 -10.58 0.41 -3.77
CA GLY A 76 -10.77 1.46 -4.78
C GLY A 76 -9.96 2.75 -4.53
N HIS A 77 -9.21 2.84 -3.41
CA HIS A 77 -8.41 4.03 -3.08
C HIS A 77 -7.03 3.99 -3.76
N VAL A 78 -7.05 3.93 -5.09
CA VAL A 78 -5.88 3.86 -5.98
C VAL A 78 -5.08 5.16 -5.92
N GLN A 79 -3.77 5.05 -6.15
CA GLN A 79 -2.86 6.18 -6.27
C GLN A 79 -2.35 6.26 -7.70
N LYS A 80 -2.86 7.21 -8.48
CA LYS A 80 -2.41 7.46 -9.83
C LYS A 80 -1.12 8.27 -9.79
N VAL A 81 -0.07 7.78 -10.45
CA VAL A 81 1.25 8.38 -10.44
C VAL A 81 1.36 9.42 -11.54
N LEU A 82 1.72 10.64 -11.15
CA LEU A 82 1.96 11.76 -12.07
C LEU A 82 3.46 11.94 -12.31
N GLU A 83 4.28 11.81 -11.27
CA GLU A 83 5.74 11.89 -11.37
C GLU A 83 6.40 10.85 -10.47
N ILE A 84 7.58 10.39 -10.90
CA ILE A 84 8.48 9.54 -10.12
C ILE A 84 9.82 10.26 -10.07
N ARG A 85 10.29 10.52 -8.85
CA ARG A 85 11.53 11.24 -8.59
C ARG A 85 12.43 10.37 -7.71
N LEU A 86 13.72 10.58 -7.85
CA LEU A 86 14.76 9.96 -7.05
C LEU A 86 15.53 11.08 -6.34
N ASP A 87 15.98 10.84 -5.12
CA ASP A 87 16.79 11.81 -4.37
C ASP A 87 18.27 11.81 -4.81
N CYS A 88 19.12 12.52 -4.08
CA CYS A 88 20.47 12.88 -4.53
C CYS A 88 21.47 11.73 -4.50
N ASP A 89 21.30 10.80 -3.56
CA ASP A 89 22.08 9.59 -3.33
C ASP A 89 21.35 8.33 -3.81
N GLU A 90 20.19 8.53 -4.44
CA GLU A 90 19.51 7.55 -5.27
C GLU A 90 18.83 6.42 -4.48
N ASP A 91 18.66 6.58 -3.16
CA ASP A 91 18.14 5.56 -2.24
C ASP A 91 16.73 5.85 -1.72
N VAL A 92 16.08 6.95 -2.12
CA VAL A 92 14.66 7.21 -1.86
C VAL A 92 13.91 7.59 -3.13
N VAL A 93 12.74 6.98 -3.34
CA VAL A 93 11.79 7.37 -4.40
C VAL A 93 10.70 8.28 -3.83
N LEU A 94 10.40 9.37 -4.54
CA LEU A 94 9.22 10.20 -4.32
C LEU A 94 8.23 10.00 -5.47
N LEU A 95 7.00 9.62 -5.14
CA LEU A 95 5.87 9.61 -6.06
C LEU A 95 5.03 10.87 -5.84
N LYS A 96 4.84 11.67 -6.90
CA LYS A 96 3.75 12.67 -6.94
C LYS A 96 2.50 11.99 -7.47
N ILE A 97 1.42 12.01 -6.71
CA ILE A 97 0.22 11.22 -7.00
C ILE A 97 -1.09 12.01 -6.92
N GLU A 98 -2.12 11.50 -7.59
CA GLU A 98 -3.53 11.80 -7.32
C GLU A 98 -4.13 10.66 -6.49
N GLN A 99 -4.68 10.97 -5.31
CA GLN A 99 -5.26 9.96 -4.41
C GLN A 99 -6.76 9.81 -4.69
N ALA A 100 -7.15 8.67 -5.26
CA ALA A 100 -8.57 8.36 -5.44
C ALA A 100 -9.27 8.24 -4.09
N GLY A 101 -10.45 8.87 -3.99
CA GLY A 101 -11.28 8.88 -2.78
C GLY A 101 -10.75 9.70 -1.61
N GLY A 102 -9.61 10.41 -1.79
CA GLY A 102 -9.03 11.28 -0.74
C GLY A 102 -8.58 10.54 0.52
N ILE A 103 -8.43 9.21 0.49
CA ILE A 103 -8.10 8.39 1.67
C ILE A 103 -6.93 7.47 1.32
N ALA A 104 -5.72 7.82 1.75
CA ALA A 104 -4.58 6.92 1.62
C ALA A 104 -4.54 5.87 2.74
N CYS A 105 -5.00 6.23 3.94
CA CYS A 105 -4.84 5.43 5.14
C CYS A 105 -6.00 4.45 5.37
N HIS A 106 -5.68 3.23 5.82
CA HIS A 106 -6.67 2.23 6.21
C HIS A 106 -7.46 2.60 7.48
N THR A 107 -7.04 3.64 8.20
CA THR A 107 -7.80 4.21 9.32
C THR A 107 -8.86 5.22 8.87
N GLY A 108 -9.08 5.33 7.55
CA GLY A 108 -10.10 6.22 7.00
C GLY A 108 -9.68 7.68 6.91
N ARG A 109 -8.39 7.97 7.06
CA ARG A 109 -7.82 9.31 7.01
C ARG A 109 -7.15 9.60 5.68
N HIS A 110 -6.97 10.90 5.40
CA HIS A 110 -6.29 11.36 4.21
C HIS A 110 -4.85 10.87 4.18
N SER A 111 -4.09 11.18 5.24
CA SER A 111 -2.70 10.76 5.40
C SER A 111 -2.53 9.66 6.46
N CYS A 112 -1.49 8.85 6.30
CA CYS A 112 -0.98 7.99 7.37
C CYS A 112 -0.31 8.80 8.50
N PHE A 113 0.10 10.05 8.24
CA PHE A 113 0.80 10.93 9.18
C PHE A 113 -0.17 11.79 9.98
N PHE A 114 -1.25 11.19 10.47
CA PHE A 114 -2.33 11.88 11.18
C PHE A 114 -2.05 12.17 12.66
N GLN A 115 -0.93 11.69 13.19
CA GLN A 115 -0.48 11.97 14.55
C GLN A 115 0.61 13.02 14.52
N LYS A 116 0.54 13.98 15.45
CA LYS A 116 1.49 15.06 15.61
C LYS A 116 2.01 15.05 17.03
N PHE A 117 3.33 15.15 17.18
CA PHE A 117 3.94 15.33 18.48
C PHE A 117 3.64 16.74 19.00
N GLU A 118 3.16 16.85 20.23
CA GLU A 118 2.90 18.12 20.90
C GLU A 118 3.54 18.13 22.29
N GLY A 119 4.06 19.29 22.69
CA GLY A 119 4.80 19.45 23.94
C GLY A 119 6.31 19.53 23.72
N ASP A 120 7.08 19.16 24.74
CA ASP A 120 8.54 19.23 24.73
C ASP A 120 9.19 17.84 24.84
N ALA A 121 10.52 17.82 24.88
CA ALA A 121 11.30 16.58 24.88
C ALA A 121 11.10 15.69 26.13
N LEU A 122 10.50 16.21 27.21
CA LEU A 122 10.32 15.50 28.48
C LEU A 122 8.88 15.08 28.72
N GLU A 123 7.91 15.93 28.37
CA GLU A 123 6.49 15.72 28.68
C GLU A 123 5.58 15.66 27.45
N GLY A 124 6.13 15.80 26.25
CA GLY A 124 5.34 15.77 25.02
C GLY A 124 4.76 14.40 24.70
N ASP A 125 3.68 14.41 23.92
CA ASP A 125 2.94 13.20 23.52
C ASP A 125 2.36 13.33 22.10
N TRP A 126 1.97 12.20 21.51
CA TRP A 126 1.40 12.12 20.17
C TRP A 126 -0.12 12.35 20.19
N GLN A 127 -0.54 13.47 19.60
CA GLN A 127 -1.96 13.83 19.47
C GLN A 127 -2.47 13.55 18.07
N VAL A 128 -3.73 13.12 17.96
CA VAL A 128 -4.39 12.96 16.65
C VAL A 128 -4.72 14.35 16.09
N ALA A 129 -4.09 14.70 14.98
CA ALA A 129 -4.25 16.00 14.32
C ALA A 129 -5.28 15.96 13.17
N GLU A 130 -5.50 14.80 12.54
CA GLU A 130 -6.42 14.69 11.40
C GLU A 130 -7.69 13.86 11.70
N PRO A 131 -8.86 14.30 11.19
CA PRO A 131 -10.12 13.60 11.37
C PRO A 131 -10.19 12.31 10.55
N VAL A 132 -11.02 11.36 11.01
CA VAL A 132 -11.45 10.21 10.21
C VAL A 132 -12.46 10.70 9.16
N LEU A 133 -12.16 10.50 7.88
CA LEU A 133 -13.01 10.89 6.75
C LEU A 133 -13.97 9.78 6.31
N LYS A 134 -13.59 8.52 6.55
CA LYS A 134 -14.41 7.34 6.23
C LYS A 134 -14.27 6.28 7.32
N ASP A 135 -15.35 5.62 7.67
CA ASP A 135 -15.31 4.53 8.65
C ASP A 135 -14.37 3.40 8.17
N PRO A 136 -13.31 3.04 8.92
CA PRO A 136 -12.41 1.94 8.61
C PRO A 136 -13.10 0.62 8.29
N ALA A 137 -14.21 0.32 8.97
CA ALA A 137 -14.98 -0.91 8.78
C ALA A 137 -15.60 -1.00 7.37
N THR A 138 -15.68 0.12 6.65
CA THR A 138 -16.28 0.22 5.31
C THR A 138 -15.24 0.31 4.19
N ILE A 139 -13.94 0.31 4.51
CA ILE A 139 -12.87 0.48 3.52
C ILE A 139 -12.59 -0.81 2.76
N TYR A 140 -12.67 -1.94 3.43
CA TYR A 140 -12.48 -3.26 2.83
C TYR A 140 -13.80 -4.01 2.84
N PRO A 141 -14.16 -4.73 1.76
CA PRO A 141 -15.29 -5.65 1.80
C PRO A 141 -15.05 -6.70 2.90
N GLU A 142 -16.07 -6.97 3.72
CA GLU A 142 -16.03 -8.07 4.70
C GLU A 142 -15.61 -9.36 3.98
N PRO A 143 -14.74 -10.19 4.58
CA PRO A 143 -14.49 -11.52 4.04
C PRO A 143 -15.83 -12.24 3.95
N ALA A 144 -16.15 -12.75 2.75
CA ALA A 144 -17.38 -13.49 2.53
C ALA A 144 -17.54 -14.54 3.62
N LYS A 145 -18.60 -14.42 4.45
CA LYS A 145 -18.90 -15.41 5.49
C LYS A 145 -19.01 -16.76 4.80
N THR A 146 -18.06 -17.66 5.07
CA THR A 146 -18.11 -19.03 4.59
C THR A 146 -19.40 -19.65 5.11
N ALA A 147 -20.29 -20.04 4.19
CA ALA A 147 -21.51 -20.75 4.55
C ALA A 147 -21.15 -21.96 5.41
N PRO A 148 -21.86 -22.22 6.53
CA PRO A 148 -21.58 -23.38 7.35
C PRO A 148 -21.69 -24.64 6.48
N LYS A 149 -20.63 -25.45 6.47
CA LYS A 149 -20.64 -26.76 5.82
C LYS A 149 -21.80 -27.56 6.39
N ALA A 150 -22.75 -27.95 5.53
CA ALA A 150 -23.81 -28.86 5.91
C ALA A 150 -23.19 -30.13 6.49
N VAL A 151 -23.41 -30.37 7.79
CA VAL A 151 -23.06 -31.63 8.42
C VAL A 151 -24.01 -32.69 7.85
N ALA A 152 -23.48 -33.56 6.99
CA ALA A 152 -24.23 -34.70 6.49
C ALA A 152 -24.63 -35.59 7.69
N LYS A 153 -25.93 -35.68 7.97
CA LYS A 153 -26.47 -36.64 8.93
C LYS A 153 -26.29 -38.04 8.35
N THR A 154 -25.29 -38.77 8.84
CA THR A 154 -25.16 -40.20 8.58
C THR A 154 -26.22 -40.95 9.39
N THR A 155 -27.28 -41.36 8.72
CA THR A 155 -28.25 -42.32 9.25
C THR A 155 -27.56 -43.67 9.43
N LYS A 156 -27.29 -44.06 10.67
CA LYS A 156 -26.89 -45.44 10.99
C LYS A 156 -28.13 -46.34 10.91
N THR A 157 -28.23 -47.15 9.86
CA THR A 157 -29.13 -48.31 9.82
C THR A 157 -28.60 -49.37 10.77
N LYS A 158 -29.47 -49.83 11.68
CA LYS A 158 -29.21 -50.92 12.64
C LYS A 158 -29.50 -52.25 11.93
N PRO A 159 -28.59 -53.24 11.92
CA PRO A 159 -28.91 -54.56 11.39
C PRO A 159 -29.77 -55.36 12.38
N THR A 160 -30.67 -56.16 11.83
CA THR A 160 -31.48 -57.20 12.48
C THR A 160 -30.67 -58.41 12.85
#